data_AF-A0A3D1F9J6-F1
#
_entry.id   AF-A0A3D1F9J6-F1
#
_cell.length_a   1.000
_cell.length_b   1.000
_cell.length_c   1.000
_cell.angle_alpha   90.00
_cell.angle_beta   90.00
_cell.angle_gamma   90.00
#
_symmetry.space_group_name_H-M   'P 1'
#
loop_
_entity.id
_entity.type
_entity.pdbx_description
1 polymer ?
#
loop_
_entity_poly.entity_id
_entity_poly.type
_entity_poly.pdbx_seq_one_letter_code
_entity_poly.pdbx_strand_id
1 'polypeptide(L)'
;MDISHAICYAKDTGADWYDYLRGFFALKPSMFHLSDGDSNSGTDTHSHINDGNYDWGRIIPLLPEDAVITIETKKDSAAGLEDFRKDAKSLKALFLQQNRLGL
;
A
#
# COMPACT_ATOMS: atom_id res chain seq x y z
N MET A 1 -2.22 -8.56 -5.68
CA MET A 1 -1.07 -7.76 -6.12
C MET A 1 -0.49 -7.09 -4.91
N ASP A 2 0.82 -7.20 -4.74
CA ASP A 2 1.51 -6.56 -3.64
C ASP A 2 2.10 -5.22 -4.12
N ILE A 3 1.70 -4.12 -3.47
CA ILE A 3 2.12 -2.77 -3.86
C ILE A 3 3.59 -2.55 -3.49
N SER A 4 4.01 -2.99 -2.32
CA SER A 4 5.35 -2.75 -1.77
C SER A 4 6.41 -3.47 -2.60
N HIS A 5 6.17 -4.75 -2.90
CA HIS A 5 7.02 -5.52 -3.81
C HIS A 5 7.16 -4.87 -5.19
N ALA A 6 6.08 -4.32 -5.76
CA ALA A 6 6.13 -3.66 -7.06
C ALA A 6 6.93 -2.35 -7.02
N ILE A 7 6.82 -1.56 -5.94
CA ILE A 7 7.60 -0.34 -5.73
C ILE A 7 9.08 -0.66 -5.54
N CYS A 8 9.41 -1.65 -4.71
CA CYS A 8 10.79 -2.08 -4.48
C CYS A 8 11.45 -2.59 -5.77
N TYR A 9 10.72 -3.40 -6.55
CA TYR A 9 11.23 -3.88 -7.83
C TYR A 9 11.47 -2.73 -8.83
N ALA A 10 10.57 -1.75 -8.89
CA ALA A 10 10.78 -0.57 -9.72
C ALA A 10 12.06 0.17 -9.32
N LYS A 11 12.32 0.30 -8.01
CA LYS A 11 13.56 0.92 -7.52
C LYS A 11 14.82 0.15 -7.95
N ASP A 12 14.81 -1.18 -7.89
CA ASP A 12 15.97 -2.01 -8.27
C ASP A 12 16.23 -2.03 -9.78
N THR A 13 15.18 -1.88 -10.58
CA THR A 13 15.29 -1.80 -12.04
C THR A 13 15.51 -0.38 -12.56
N GLY A 14 15.48 0.63 -11.69
CA GLY A 14 15.59 2.04 -12.06
C GLY A 14 14.36 2.58 -12.79
N ALA A 15 13.22 1.90 -12.66
CA ALA A 15 11.94 2.35 -13.21
C ALA A 15 11.23 3.32 -12.25
N ASP A 16 10.33 4.15 -12.81
CA ASP A 16 9.37 4.91 -12.00
C ASP A 16 8.32 3.94 -11.43
N TRP A 17 8.18 3.93 -10.11
CA TRP A 17 7.30 3.00 -9.43
C TRP A 17 5.83 3.20 -9.80
N TYR A 18 5.40 4.42 -10.12
CA TYR A 18 4.02 4.69 -10.45
C TYR A 18 3.67 4.16 -11.85
N ASP A 19 4.55 4.37 -12.82
CA ASP A 19 4.41 3.77 -14.16
C ASP A 19 4.42 2.23 -14.09
N TYR A 20 5.27 1.67 -13.23
CA TYR A 20 5.33 0.24 -13.00
C TYR A 20 4.03 -0.30 -12.40
N LEU A 21 3.49 0.37 -11.37
CA LEU A 21 2.18 0.04 -10.81
C LEU A 21 1.08 0.11 -11.87
N ARG A 22 1.00 1.19 -12.67
CA ARG A 22 -0.01 1.30 -13.74
C ARG A 22 0.02 0.11 -14.69
N GLY A 23 1.20 -0.40 -15.01
CA GLY A 23 1.37 -1.63 -15.80
C GLY A 23 0.69 -2.85 -15.18
N PHE A 24 0.87 -3.07 -13.88
CA PHE A 24 0.19 -4.16 -13.18
C PHE A 24 -1.32 -3.94 -13.03
N PHE A 25 -1.77 -2.71 -12.77
CA PHE A 25 -3.20 -2.39 -12.70
C PHE A 25 -3.92 -2.67 -14.02
N ALA A 26 -3.23 -2.57 -15.17
CA ALA A 26 -3.79 -2.95 -16.47
C ALA A 26 -4.16 -4.44 -16.58
N LEU A 27 -3.58 -5.30 -15.73
CA LEU A 27 -3.94 -6.72 -15.62
C LEU A 27 -5.21 -6.95 -14.79
N LYS A 28 -5.85 -5.88 -14.28
CA LYS A 28 -7.09 -5.89 -13.49
C LYS A 28 -7.05 -6.82 -12.26
N PRO A 29 -6.05 -6.71 -11.37
CA PRO A 29 -6.06 -7.45 -10.11
C PRO A 29 -7.26 -7.01 -9.25
N SER A 30 -7.87 -7.98 -8.55
CA SER A 30 -9.01 -7.75 -7.66
C SER A 30 -8.62 -7.70 -6.17
N MET A 31 -7.42 -8.16 -5.82
CA MET A 31 -6.92 -8.20 -4.44
C MET A 31 -5.58 -7.50 -4.33
N PHE A 32 -5.39 -6.72 -3.26
CA PHE A 32 -4.22 -5.89 -3.03
C PHE A 32 -3.71 -6.03 -1.60
N HIS A 33 -2.39 -6.18 -1.47
CA HIS A 33 -1.68 -6.18 -0.19
C HIS A 33 -1.03 -4.82 -0.01
N LEU A 34 -1.34 -4.16 1.10
CA LEU A 34 -0.87 -2.83 1.42
C LEU A 34 0.00 -2.86 2.69
N SER A 35 1.19 -2.33 2.55
CA SER A 35 2.07 -1.87 3.62
C SER A 35 2.69 -0.54 3.17
N ASP A 36 3.34 0.17 4.08
CA ASP A 36 4.19 1.31 3.73
C ASP A 36 5.65 0.86 3.62
N GLY A 37 6.51 1.74 3.13
CA GLY A 37 7.93 1.43 2.97
C GLY A 37 8.74 2.62 2.51
N ASP A 38 9.95 2.35 2.03
CA ASP A 38 10.80 3.35 1.38
C ASP A 38 10.82 3.13 -0.13
N SER A 39 10.18 4.03 -0.88
CA SER A 39 10.14 4.04 -2.34
C SER A 39 11.52 4.21 -2.99
N ASN A 40 12.55 4.59 -2.21
CA ASN A 40 13.93 4.67 -2.67
C ASN A 40 14.74 3.40 -2.34
N SER A 41 14.13 2.39 -1.73
CA SER A 41 14.77 1.12 -1.36
C SER A 41 14.22 -0.05 -2.17
N GLY A 42 15.10 -0.96 -2.56
CA GLY A 42 14.74 -2.27 -3.12
C GLY A 42 14.30 -3.30 -2.06
N THR A 43 14.35 -2.93 -0.79
CA THR A 43 13.94 -3.80 0.32
C THR A 43 12.51 -3.50 0.75
N ASP A 44 11.66 -4.52 0.72
CA ASP A 44 10.32 -4.43 1.30
C ASP A 44 10.41 -4.50 2.83
N THR A 45 10.01 -3.42 3.50
CA THR A 45 10.11 -3.29 4.95
C THR A 45 8.83 -3.62 5.68
N HIS A 46 7.71 -3.82 4.97
CA HIS A 46 6.38 -4.04 5.55
C HIS A 46 6.05 -3.04 6.67
N SER A 47 6.37 -1.75 6.47
CA SER A 47 6.17 -0.72 7.47
C SER A 47 4.68 -0.45 7.70
N HIS A 48 4.33 0.03 8.89
CA HIS A 48 2.97 0.47 9.19
C HIS A 48 2.54 1.61 8.27
N ILE A 49 1.23 1.75 8.06
CA ILE A 49 0.67 2.76 7.18
C ILE A 49 1.00 4.17 7.72
N ASN A 50 1.65 4.99 6.89
CA ASN A 50 2.22 6.31 7.18
C ASN A 50 3.54 6.33 7.96
N ASP A 51 4.17 5.17 8.22
CA ASP A 51 5.52 5.13 8.80
C ASP A 51 6.63 5.24 7.73
N GLY A 52 6.27 5.10 6.45
CA GLY A 52 7.18 5.18 5.31
C GLY A 52 7.04 6.47 4.51
N ASN A 53 7.41 6.40 3.23
CA ASN A 53 7.34 7.52 2.30
C ASN A 53 6.54 7.22 1.03
N TYR A 54 5.72 6.15 1.02
CA TYR A 54 4.87 5.87 -0.12
C TYR A 54 3.86 7.00 -0.36
N ASP A 55 3.69 7.37 -1.62
CA ASP A 55 2.73 8.40 -2.01
C ASP A 55 1.32 7.80 -2.10
N TRP A 56 0.66 7.69 -0.95
CA TRP A 56 -0.71 7.19 -0.84
C TRP A 56 -1.73 8.02 -1.65
N GLY A 57 -1.44 9.31 -1.87
CA GLY A 57 -2.25 10.19 -2.70
C GLY A 57 -2.24 9.78 -4.17
N ARG A 58 -1.17 9.13 -4.63
CA ARG A 58 -1.08 8.53 -5.97
C ARG A 58 -1.49 7.06 -6.01
N ILE A 59 -1.26 6.29 -4.94
CA ILE A 59 -1.56 4.85 -4.89
C ILE A 59 -3.07 4.60 -4.77
N ILE A 60 -3.75 5.24 -3.81
CA ILE A 60 -5.18 4.98 -3.57
C ILE A 60 -6.02 5.22 -4.83
N PRO A 61 -5.76 6.27 -5.64
CA PRO A 61 -6.54 6.46 -6.84
C PRO A 61 -6.42 5.37 -7.91
N LEU A 62 -5.39 4.52 -7.86
CA LEU A 62 -5.23 3.40 -8.78
C LEU A 62 -6.11 2.21 -8.40
N LEU A 63 -6.49 2.08 -7.13
CA LEU A 63 -7.28 0.95 -6.63
C LEU A 63 -8.69 0.94 -7.25
N PRO A 64 -9.15 -0.20 -7.78
CA PRO A 64 -10.55 -0.41 -8.15
C PRO A 64 -11.50 -0.14 -6.97
N GLU A 65 -12.72 0.31 -7.24
CA GLU A 65 -13.73 0.55 -6.19
C GLU A 65 -14.11 -0.72 -5.44
N ASP A 66 -14.09 -1.87 -6.11
CA ASP A 66 -14.40 -3.19 -5.57
C ASP A 66 -13.14 -3.97 -5.13
N ALA A 67 -12.00 -3.28 -4.98
CA ALA A 67 -10.75 -3.90 -4.56
C ALA A 67 -10.88 -4.57 -3.19
N VAL A 68 -10.45 -5.82 -3.11
CA VAL A 68 -10.24 -6.52 -1.83
C VAL A 68 -8.87 -6.13 -1.30
N ILE A 69 -8.83 -5.57 -0.09
CA ILE A 69 -7.60 -5.03 0.50
C ILE A 69 -7.21 -5.84 1.73
N THR A 70 -5.95 -6.26 1.79
CA THR A 70 -5.28 -6.80 2.97
C THR A 70 -4.23 -5.81 3.46
N ILE A 71 -4.04 -5.72 4.77
CA ILE A 71 -2.95 -4.96 5.39
C ILE A 71 -1.87 -5.96 5.77
N GLU A 72 -0.67 -5.80 5.23
CA GLU A 72 0.45 -6.74 5.39
C GLU A 72 1.65 -6.04 6.03
N THR A 73 1.46 -5.60 7.27
CA THR A 73 2.47 -4.87 8.04
C THR A 73 3.15 -5.79 9.06
N LYS A 74 4.36 -5.40 9.48
CA LYS A 74 5.06 -6.10 10.58
C LYS A 74 4.18 -6.13 11.83
N LYS A 75 4.28 -7.20 12.61
CA LYS A 75 3.57 -7.33 13.88
C LYS A 75 4.44 -6.79 15.02
N ASP A 76 3.92 -5.81 15.76
CA ASP A 76 4.66 -5.19 16.87
C ASP A 76 4.75 -6.11 18.10
N SER A 77 3.68 -6.87 18.35
CA SER A 77 3.60 -7.75 19.52
C SER A 77 2.70 -8.95 19.27
N ALA A 78 3.11 -10.12 19.76
CA ALA A 78 2.30 -11.33 19.76
C ALA A 78 1.07 -11.25 20.70
N ALA A 79 1.06 -10.31 21.66
CA ALA A 79 0.06 -10.24 22.72
C ALA A 79 -1.19 -9.41 22.36
N GLY A 80 -1.28 -8.84 21.14
CA GLY A 80 -2.40 -7.99 20.76
C GLY A 80 -2.50 -7.72 19.26
N LEU A 81 -3.46 -6.88 18.89
CA LEU A 81 -3.75 -6.47 17.50
C LEU A 81 -3.82 -4.93 17.38
N GLU A 82 -3.17 -4.22 18.30
CA GLU A 82 -3.26 -2.77 18.37
C GLU A 82 -2.60 -2.08 17.16
N ASP A 83 -1.48 -2.63 16.72
CA ASP A 83 -0.79 -2.33 15.47
C ASP A 83 -1.74 -2.41 14.27
N PHE A 84 -2.40 -3.56 14.07
CA PHE A 84 -3.37 -3.74 12.99
C PHE A 84 -4.55 -2.77 13.08
N ARG A 85 -5.02 -2.47 14.31
CA ARG A 85 -6.09 -1.49 14.53
C ARG A 85 -5.66 -0.08 14.11
N LYS A 86 -4.41 0.30 14.39
CA LYS A 86 -3.86 1.58 13.96
C LYS A 86 -3.73 1.64 12.44
N ASP A 87 -3.17 0.61 11.82
CA ASP A 87 -3.03 0.55 10.35
C ASP A 87 -4.39 0.65 9.64
N ALA A 88 -5.39 -0.10 10.10
CA ALA A 88 -6.73 -0.03 9.54
C ALA A 88 -7.35 1.37 9.66
N LYS A 89 -7.12 2.07 10.78
CA LYS A 89 -7.58 3.45 10.96
C LYS A 89 -6.85 4.42 10.04
N SER A 90 -5.54 4.30 9.94
CA SER A 90 -4.69 5.12 9.05
C SER A 90 -5.14 4.94 7.60
N LEU A 91 -5.29 3.71 7.13
CA LEU A 91 -5.73 3.41 5.78
C LEU A 91 -7.13 3.97 5.53
N LYS A 92 -8.08 3.76 6.44
CA LYS A 92 -9.43 4.34 6.33
C LYS A 92 -9.40 5.87 6.19
N ALA A 93 -8.54 6.54 6.96
CA ALA A 93 -8.38 7.99 6.87
C ALA A 93 -7.85 8.44 5.49
N LEU A 94 -6.90 7.70 4.92
CA LEU A 94 -6.40 7.97 3.57
C LEU A 94 -7.51 7.83 2.50
N PHE A 95 -8.34 6.78 2.59
CA PHE A 95 -9.50 6.63 1.69
C PHE A 95 -10.52 7.77 1.83
N LEU A 96 -10.78 8.25 3.06
CA LEU A 96 -11.67 9.39 3.31
C LEU A 96 -11.10 10.68 2.71
N GLN A 97 -9.80 10.95 2.87
CA GLN A 97 -9.15 12.14 2.31
C GLN A 97 -9.24 12.18 0.77
N GLN A 98 -9.31 11.02 0.13
CA GLN A 98 -9.44 10.88 -1.32
C GLN A 98 -10.90 10.80 -1.80
N ASN A 99 -11.89 11.03 -0.93
CA ASN A 99 -13.34 10.90 -1.21
C ASN A 99 -13.74 9.52 -1.78
N ARG A 100 -13.01 8.45 -1.43
CA ARG A 100 -13.21 7.08 -1.95
C ARG A 100 -14.06 6.20 -1.03
N LEU A 101 -14.43 6.69 0.15
CA LEU A 101 -15.37 6.02 1.04
C LEU A 101 -16.75 6.67 0.87
N GLY A 102 -17.57 6.07 0.01
CA GLY A 102 -19.02 6.26 0.05
C GLY A 102 -19.58 5.44 1.22
N LEU A 103 -19.80 6.09 2.36
CA LEU A 103 -20.80 5.66 3.34
C LEU A 103 -22.11 6.39 3.03
#